data_AF-A0A9W9VPT4-F1
#
_entry.id   AF-A0A9W9VPT4-F1
#
_cell.length_a   1.000
_cell.length_b   1.000
_cell.length_c   1.000
_cell.angle_alpha   90.00
_cell.angle_beta   90.00
_cell.angle_gamma   90.00
#
_symmetry.space_group_name_H-M   'P 1'
#
loop_
_entity.id
_entity.type
_entity.pdbx_description
1 polymer ?
#
loop_
_entity_poly.entity_id
_entity_poly.type
_entity_poly.pdbx_seq_one_letter_code
_entity_poly.pdbx_strand_id
1 'polypeptide(L)'
;MSDISVKKIERRDDATMEMSPRQFNSGKHLANPAPLAMGGFATTLLSVSLAMMNCRGVSNQTIFVGDLCFAACIGLLISAQWEMVRGNTFSYTVLSAYAMFYGGYGATLIPAFGIIDAYGGFTPEYYNALGFFVLLWGVFNLFFLIASIRLNVVYIIIFLSLELCLIFDAASQFKRADGMIELSENLSTVGGAFAFVASIFGYYTVLHYLCQESLPFTVVMGDTSRFFDRRARGPSTSVKESDDLV
;
A
#
# COMPACT_ATOMS: atom_id res chain seq x y z
N MET A 1 70.92 40.73 1.05
CA MET A 1 70.28 39.87 2.07
C MET A 1 69.08 40.63 2.59
N SER A 2 67.92 39.95 2.69
CA SER A 2 66.59 40.38 3.17
C SER A 2 65.62 41.05 2.16
N ASP A 3 64.71 40.23 1.61
CA ASP A 3 63.34 40.61 1.18
C ASP A 3 62.39 39.53 1.73
N ILE A 4 61.56 39.86 2.73
CA ILE A 4 60.15 40.28 2.61
C ILE A 4 59.20 39.13 2.20
N SER A 5 58.55 38.59 3.24
CA SER A 5 57.20 38.03 3.33
C SER A 5 56.40 37.89 2.02
N VAL A 6 56.33 36.67 1.50
CA VAL A 6 55.27 36.24 0.57
C VAL A 6 54.39 35.23 1.28
N LYS A 7 53.20 35.72 1.66
CA LYS A 7 51.97 34.98 1.96
C LYS A 7 51.94 33.57 1.36
N LYS A 8 52.16 32.55 2.20
CA LYS A 8 51.65 31.21 1.96
C LYS A 8 50.17 31.23 2.37
N ILE A 9 49.33 31.72 1.46
CA ILE A 9 47.90 31.38 1.46
C ILE A 9 47.87 29.90 1.16
N GLU A 10 47.93 29.11 2.22
CA GLU A 10 47.69 27.69 2.21
C GLU A 10 46.27 27.52 1.70
N ARG A 11 46.17 27.03 0.45
CA ARG A 11 44.92 26.65 -0.16
C ARG A 11 44.21 25.71 0.81
N ARG A 12 43.11 26.18 1.38
CA ARG A 12 41.94 25.35 1.66
C ARG A 12 41.47 24.84 0.29
N ASP A 13 42.21 23.88 -0.25
CA ASP A 13 41.71 23.09 -1.36
C ASP A 13 40.52 22.31 -0.80
N ASP A 14 39.40 22.57 -1.44
CA ASP A 14 38.10 21.99 -1.25
C ASP A 14 38.20 20.56 -0.72
N ALA A 15 37.87 20.40 0.57
CA ALA A 15 37.21 19.19 1.01
C ALA A 15 35.85 19.17 0.29
N THR A 16 35.86 18.79 -0.98
CA THR A 16 34.74 18.08 -1.56
C THR A 16 34.41 17.01 -0.54
N MET A 17 33.28 17.20 0.13
CA MET A 17 32.62 16.16 0.89
C MET A 17 32.27 15.11 -0.16
N GLU A 18 33.25 14.30 -0.56
CA GLU A 18 33.02 13.05 -1.23
C GLU A 18 32.20 12.26 -0.21
N MET A 19 30.88 12.35 -0.34
CA MET A 19 29.98 11.33 0.15
C MET A 19 30.48 10.06 -0.50
N SER A 20 31.36 9.34 0.22
CA SER A 20 31.66 7.96 -0.07
C SER A 20 30.31 7.29 -0.33
N PRO A 21 30.06 6.78 -1.55
CA PRO A 21 28.82 6.07 -1.80
C PRO A 21 28.73 5.02 -0.72
N ARG A 22 27.71 5.09 0.15
CA ARG A 22 27.48 4.05 1.15
C ARG A 22 27.51 2.74 0.37
N GLN A 23 28.57 1.95 0.58
CA GLN A 23 28.68 0.65 -0.04
C GLN A 23 27.42 -0.10 0.35
N PHE A 24 26.62 -0.53 -0.63
CA PHE A 24 25.55 -1.49 -0.39
C PHE A 24 26.18 -2.62 0.42
N ASN A 25 25.78 -2.74 1.68
CA ASN A 25 26.42 -3.65 2.60
C ASN A 25 26.16 -5.07 2.07
N SER A 26 27.16 -5.66 1.40
CA SER A 26 27.05 -6.91 0.64
C SER A 26 27.03 -8.14 1.55
N GLY A 27 26.32 -8.05 2.67
CA GLY A 27 26.02 -9.17 3.54
C GLY A 27 24.72 -9.82 3.11
N LYS A 28 24.75 -10.68 2.07
CA LYS A 28 23.68 -11.62 1.67
C LYS A 28 22.22 -11.18 1.94
N HIS A 29 21.86 -9.91 1.68
CA HIS A 29 20.51 -9.42 1.88
C HIS A 29 19.86 -9.27 0.50
N LEU A 30 18.76 -9.99 0.26
CA LEU A 30 17.96 -9.80 -0.95
C LEU A 30 17.38 -8.38 -0.96
N ALA A 31 17.11 -7.85 -2.15
CA ALA A 31 16.46 -6.55 -2.30
C ALA A 31 15.08 -6.54 -1.62
N ASN A 32 14.67 -5.40 -1.07
CA ASN A 32 13.35 -5.23 -0.48
C ASN A 32 12.30 -5.03 -1.61
N PRO A 33 11.33 -5.95 -1.79
CA PRO A 33 10.31 -5.80 -2.83
C PRO A 33 9.16 -4.85 -2.43
N ALA A 34 9.11 -4.42 -1.16
CA ALA A 34 8.02 -3.61 -0.62
C ALA A 34 7.86 -2.21 -1.27
N PRO A 35 8.92 -1.43 -1.58
CA PRO A 35 8.76 -0.14 -2.24
C PRO A 35 8.05 -0.24 -3.59
N LEU A 36 8.41 -1.24 -4.41
CA LEU A 36 7.80 -1.46 -5.72
C LEU A 36 6.33 -1.87 -5.57
N ALA A 37 6.05 -2.79 -4.65
CA ALA A 37 4.68 -3.24 -4.35
C ALA A 37 3.79 -2.07 -3.91
N MET A 38 4.24 -1.32 -2.91
CA MET A 38 3.46 -0.19 -2.38
C MET A 38 3.35 0.95 -3.39
N GLY A 39 4.36 1.16 -4.24
CA GLY A 39 4.33 2.15 -5.31
C GLY A 39 3.34 1.81 -6.41
N GLY A 40 3.34 0.55 -6.88
CA GLY A 40 2.36 0.06 -7.84
C GLY A 40 0.94 0.13 -7.27
N PHE A 41 0.76 -0.33 -6.03
CA PHE A 41 -0.51 -0.26 -5.31
C PHE A 41 -1.02 1.19 -5.21
N ALA A 42 -0.20 2.11 -4.69
CA ALA A 42 -0.60 3.49 -4.45
C ALA A 42 -0.88 4.24 -5.76
N THR A 43 -0.09 4.00 -6.80
CA THR A 43 -0.26 4.66 -8.10
C THR A 43 -1.56 4.22 -8.76
N THR A 44 -1.80 2.91 -8.85
CA THR A 44 -3.04 2.38 -9.42
C THR A 44 -4.26 2.83 -8.62
N LEU A 45 -4.19 2.79 -7.28
CA LEU A 45 -5.30 3.23 -6.43
C LEU A 45 -5.58 4.72 -6.59
N LEU A 46 -4.54 5.57 -6.65
CA LEU A 46 -4.70 6.99 -6.85
C LEU A 46 -5.35 7.28 -8.21
N SER A 47 -4.88 6.64 -9.28
CA SER A 47 -5.45 6.74 -10.63
C SER A 47 -6.96 6.46 -10.64
N VAL A 48 -7.38 5.34 -10.04
CA VAL A 48 -8.80 4.94 -9.96
C VAL A 48 -9.59 5.89 -9.06
N SER A 49 -9.02 6.31 -7.92
CA SER A 49 -9.69 7.21 -6.97
C SER A 49 -10.04 8.57 -7.57
N LEU A 50 -9.14 9.13 -8.38
CA LEU A 50 -9.37 10.40 -9.07
C LEU A 50 -10.54 10.30 -10.05
N ALA A 51 -10.66 9.15 -10.73
CA ALA A 51 -11.78 8.90 -11.64
C ALA A 51 -13.10 8.66 -10.89
N MET A 52 -13.06 7.95 -9.75
CA MET A 52 -14.25 7.77 -8.89
C MET A 52 -14.78 9.10 -8.34
N MET A 53 -13.89 10.07 -8.09
CA MET A 53 -14.23 11.43 -7.66
C MET A 53 -14.56 12.38 -8.82
N ASN A 54 -14.62 11.89 -10.07
CA ASN A 54 -14.84 12.71 -11.26
C ASN A 54 -13.87 13.91 -11.38
N CYS A 55 -12.63 13.75 -10.91
CA CYS A 55 -11.64 14.81 -10.97
C CYS A 55 -11.41 15.22 -12.43
N ARG A 56 -11.48 16.53 -12.71
CA ARG A 56 -11.35 17.09 -14.07
C ARG A 56 -12.39 16.53 -15.07
N GLY A 57 -13.53 16.04 -14.60
CA GLY A 57 -14.59 15.46 -15.44
C GLY A 57 -14.25 14.09 -16.01
N VAL A 58 -13.21 13.43 -15.49
CA VAL A 58 -12.83 12.07 -15.90
C VAL A 58 -13.60 11.06 -15.05
N SER A 59 -14.54 10.36 -15.66
CA SER A 59 -15.30 9.26 -15.04
C SER A 59 -14.96 7.88 -15.64
N ASN A 60 -14.36 7.86 -16.83
CA ASN A 60 -14.03 6.64 -17.54
C ASN A 60 -12.71 6.05 -17.02
N GLN A 61 -12.79 4.84 -16.47
CA GLN A 61 -11.65 4.15 -15.87
C GLN A 61 -10.83 3.28 -16.85
N THR A 62 -11.24 3.17 -18.11
CA THR A 62 -10.66 2.21 -19.08
C THR A 62 -9.16 2.46 -19.31
N ILE A 63 -8.70 3.72 -19.28
CA ILE A 63 -7.28 4.03 -19.43
C ILE A 63 -6.42 3.44 -18.29
N PHE A 64 -7.00 3.30 -17.09
CA PHE A 64 -6.32 2.75 -15.93
C PHE A 64 -6.25 1.22 -15.93
N VAL A 65 -6.84 0.54 -16.92
CA VAL A 65 -6.65 -0.90 -17.13
C VAL A 65 -5.16 -1.24 -17.26
N GLY A 66 -4.36 -0.35 -17.86
CA GLY A 66 -2.90 -0.50 -17.89
C GLY A 66 -2.30 -0.57 -16.48
N ASP A 67 -2.67 0.36 -15.61
CA ASP A 67 -2.21 0.40 -14.23
C ASP A 67 -2.74 -0.79 -13.41
N LEU A 68 -3.99 -1.21 -13.65
CA LEU A 68 -4.64 -2.33 -12.98
C LEU A 68 -3.95 -3.67 -13.31
N CYS A 69 -3.67 -3.92 -14.59
CA CYS A 69 -3.11 -5.19 -15.04
C CYS A 69 -1.59 -5.25 -14.86
N PHE A 70 -0.85 -4.17 -15.13
CA PHE A 70 0.61 -4.21 -15.11
C PHE A 70 1.19 -3.74 -13.78
N ALA A 71 0.93 -2.48 -13.40
CA ALA A 71 1.55 -1.90 -12.21
C ALA A 71 1.03 -2.56 -10.92
N ALA A 72 -0.27 -2.78 -10.83
CA ALA A 72 -0.90 -3.42 -9.68
C ALA A 72 -0.83 -4.95 -9.78
N CYS A 73 -1.50 -5.59 -10.75
CA CYS A 73 -1.59 -7.05 -10.76
C CYS A 73 -0.21 -7.73 -10.93
N ILE A 74 0.49 -7.50 -12.04
CA ILE A 74 1.79 -8.13 -12.26
C ILE A 74 2.84 -7.64 -11.24
N GLY A 75 2.90 -6.32 -11.00
CA GLY A 75 3.85 -5.73 -10.06
C GLY A 75 3.73 -6.28 -8.64
N LEU A 76 2.52 -6.32 -8.07
CA LEU A 76 2.30 -6.85 -6.72
C LEU A 76 2.50 -8.37 -6.68
N LEU A 77 2.09 -9.13 -7.69
CA LEU A 77 2.32 -10.59 -7.72
C LEU A 77 3.81 -10.93 -7.68
N ILE A 78 4.63 -10.21 -8.46
CA ILE A 78 6.08 -10.39 -8.46
C ILE A 78 6.63 -10.04 -7.08
N SER A 79 6.31 -8.86 -6.54
CA SER A 79 6.75 -8.45 -5.20
C SER A 79 6.31 -9.42 -4.10
N ALA A 80 5.11 -10.00 -4.21
CA ALA A 80 4.60 -10.98 -3.26
C ALA A 80 5.48 -12.24 -3.23
N GLN A 81 5.91 -12.76 -4.38
CA GLN A 81 6.78 -13.95 -4.41
C GLN A 81 8.09 -13.72 -3.66
N TRP A 82 8.64 -12.49 -3.73
CA TRP A 82 9.84 -12.13 -2.98
C TRP A 82 9.58 -11.97 -1.48
N GLU A 83 8.40 -11.50 -1.06
CA GLU A 83 8.00 -11.48 0.36
C GLU A 83 7.82 -12.91 0.92
N MET A 84 7.36 -13.86 0.09
CA MET A 84 7.30 -15.28 0.45
C MET A 84 8.70 -15.85 0.72
N VAL A 85 9.69 -15.53 -0.13
CA VAL A 85 11.10 -15.93 0.07
C VAL A 85 11.68 -15.36 1.37
N ARG A 86 11.24 -14.15 1.75
CA ARG A 86 11.63 -13.50 3.03
C ARG A 86 10.88 -14.06 4.25
N GLY A 87 9.89 -14.94 4.06
CA GLY A 87 9.08 -15.53 5.13
C GLY A 87 7.99 -14.60 5.68
N ASN A 88 7.69 -13.48 5.01
CA ASN A 88 6.67 -12.53 5.45
C ASN A 88 5.28 -12.92 4.94
N THR A 89 4.60 -13.78 5.72
CA THR A 89 3.28 -14.32 5.36
C THR A 89 2.22 -13.24 5.22
N PHE A 90 2.24 -12.21 6.07
CA PHE A 90 1.27 -11.12 6.03
C PHE A 90 1.40 -10.35 4.72
N SER A 91 2.60 -9.84 4.41
CA SER A 91 2.81 -9.09 3.17
C SER A 91 2.57 -9.95 1.93
N TYR A 92 3.02 -11.21 1.91
CA TYR A 92 2.72 -12.12 0.80
C TYR A 92 1.22 -12.23 0.52
N THR A 93 0.42 -12.45 1.56
CA THR A 93 -1.03 -12.64 1.43
C THR A 93 -1.72 -11.36 0.96
N VAL A 94 -1.38 -10.24 1.59
CA VAL A 94 -1.94 -8.91 1.26
C VAL A 94 -1.61 -8.51 -0.18
N LEU A 95 -0.34 -8.61 -0.57
CA LEU A 95 0.10 -8.22 -1.91
C LEU A 95 -0.53 -9.11 -2.98
N SER A 96 -0.55 -10.43 -2.76
CA SER A 96 -1.17 -11.37 -3.70
C SER A 96 -2.68 -11.12 -3.83
N ALA A 97 -3.36 -10.87 -2.71
CA ALA A 97 -4.79 -10.60 -2.69
C ALA A 97 -5.15 -9.34 -3.49
N TYR A 98 -4.48 -8.21 -3.24
CA TYR A 98 -4.75 -6.99 -4.01
C TYR A 98 -4.33 -7.12 -5.47
N ALA A 99 -3.28 -7.86 -5.77
CA ALA A 99 -2.90 -8.10 -7.15
C ALA A 99 -4.03 -8.82 -7.92
N MET A 100 -4.62 -9.85 -7.31
CA MET A 100 -5.76 -10.56 -7.87
C MET A 100 -7.02 -9.69 -7.93
N PHE A 101 -7.27 -8.85 -6.92
CA PHE A 101 -8.37 -7.90 -6.94
C PHE A 101 -8.24 -6.92 -8.11
N TYR A 102 -7.10 -6.24 -8.27
CA TYR A 102 -6.88 -5.30 -9.36
C TYR A 102 -6.88 -5.97 -10.72
N GLY A 103 -6.31 -7.18 -10.83
CA GLY A 103 -6.38 -7.97 -12.06
C GLY A 103 -7.81 -8.36 -12.42
N GLY A 104 -8.60 -8.79 -11.43
CA GLY A 104 -10.01 -9.12 -11.59
C GLY A 104 -10.88 -7.91 -11.94
N TYR A 105 -10.65 -6.78 -11.28
CA TYR A 105 -11.34 -5.52 -11.59
C TYR A 105 -10.94 -4.97 -12.97
N GLY A 106 -9.65 -5.05 -13.33
CA GLY A 106 -9.20 -4.70 -14.68
C GLY A 106 -9.83 -5.60 -15.75
N ALA A 107 -10.02 -6.89 -15.47
CA ALA A 107 -10.66 -7.84 -16.36
C ALA A 107 -12.12 -7.45 -16.68
N THR A 108 -12.89 -6.93 -15.73
CA THR A 108 -14.27 -6.50 -15.98
C THR A 108 -14.36 -5.29 -16.92
N LEU A 109 -13.32 -4.47 -16.96
CA LEU A 109 -13.23 -3.27 -17.81
C LEU A 109 -12.71 -3.56 -19.22
N ILE A 110 -12.07 -4.71 -19.46
CA ILE A 110 -11.52 -5.08 -20.77
C ILE A 110 -12.66 -5.55 -21.69
N PRO A 111 -13.01 -4.82 -22.76
CA PRO A 111 -14.11 -5.22 -23.65
C PRO A 111 -13.89 -6.58 -24.32
N ALA A 112 -12.62 -6.92 -24.60
CA ALA A 112 -12.25 -8.19 -25.22
C ALA A 112 -12.58 -9.43 -24.36
N PHE A 113 -12.79 -9.27 -23.05
CA PHE A 113 -13.23 -10.37 -22.19
C PHE A 113 -14.75 -10.60 -22.22
N GLY A 114 -15.52 -9.69 -22.84
CA GLY A 114 -16.95 -9.88 -23.09
C GLY A 114 -17.82 -9.99 -21.84
N ILE A 115 -17.32 -9.59 -20.66
CA ILE A 115 -18.05 -9.72 -19.38
C ILE A 115 -19.33 -8.88 -19.43
N ILE A 116 -19.23 -7.60 -19.81
CA ILE A 116 -20.39 -6.70 -19.91
C ILE A 116 -21.36 -7.18 -21.01
N ASP A 117 -20.83 -7.65 -22.15
CA ASP A 117 -21.64 -8.15 -23.26
C ASP A 117 -22.44 -9.40 -22.89
N ALA A 118 -21.90 -10.26 -22.02
CA ALA A 118 -22.61 -11.44 -21.52
C ALA A 118 -23.87 -11.09 -20.70
N TYR A 119 -23.91 -9.91 -20.08
CA TYR A 119 -25.11 -9.38 -19.41
C TYR A 119 -26.03 -8.60 -20.36
N GLY A 120 -25.68 -8.44 -21.65
CA GLY A 120 -26.39 -7.60 -22.60
C GLY A 120 -26.16 -6.10 -22.38
N GLY A 121 -25.05 -5.72 -21.73
CA GLY A 121 -24.70 -4.34 -21.39
C GLY A 121 -24.75 -4.06 -19.88
N PHE A 122 -24.88 -2.78 -19.53
CA PHE A 122 -24.94 -2.31 -18.15
C PHE A 122 -26.34 -2.52 -17.54
N THR A 123 -26.67 -3.77 -17.25
CA THR A 123 -27.96 -4.14 -16.63
C THR A 123 -27.92 -4.02 -15.10
N PRO A 124 -29.08 -3.95 -14.42
CA PRO A 124 -29.13 -4.04 -12.96
C PRO A 124 -28.49 -5.32 -12.42
N GLU A 125 -28.58 -6.44 -13.15
CA GLU A 125 -27.93 -7.69 -12.79
C GLU A 125 -26.40 -7.56 -12.80
N TYR A 126 -25.82 -6.93 -13.82
CA TYR A 126 -24.39 -6.63 -13.88
C TYR A 126 -23.93 -5.79 -12.68
N TYR A 127 -24.66 -4.72 -12.37
CA TYR A 127 -24.30 -3.85 -11.24
C TYR A 127 -24.40 -4.57 -9.89
N ASN A 128 -25.42 -5.43 -9.70
CA ASN A 128 -25.51 -6.27 -8.51
C ASN A 128 -24.35 -7.27 -8.42
N ALA A 129 -23.98 -7.93 -9.52
CA ALA A 129 -22.85 -8.85 -9.57
C ALA A 129 -21.53 -8.14 -9.26
N LEU A 130 -21.30 -6.95 -9.83
CA LEU A 130 -20.12 -6.14 -9.57
C LEU A 130 -20.08 -5.65 -8.11
N GLY A 131 -21.23 -5.26 -7.55
CA GLY A 131 -21.36 -4.91 -6.14
C GLY A 131 -20.99 -6.07 -5.22
N PHE A 132 -21.46 -7.30 -5.51
CA PHE A 132 -21.06 -8.49 -4.76
C PHE A 132 -19.56 -8.79 -4.89
N PHE A 133 -19.00 -8.65 -6.09
CA PHE A 133 -17.56 -8.82 -6.31
C PHE A 133 -16.77 -7.91 -5.38
N VAL A 134 -17.02 -6.59 -5.42
CA VAL A 134 -16.30 -5.62 -4.60
C VAL A 134 -16.55 -5.84 -3.10
N LEU A 135 -17.79 -6.15 -2.71
CA LEU A 135 -18.16 -6.38 -1.31
C LEU A 135 -17.41 -7.57 -0.69
N LEU A 136 -17.29 -8.68 -1.43
CA LEU A 136 -16.57 -9.87 -0.94
C LEU A 136 -15.07 -9.60 -0.77
N TRP A 137 -14.49 -8.77 -1.65
CA TRP A 137 -13.13 -8.28 -1.44
C TRP A 137 -13.01 -7.34 -0.23
N GLY A 138 -14.06 -6.55 0.07
CA GLY A 138 -14.19 -5.83 1.33
C GLY A 138 -14.17 -6.75 2.55
N VAL A 139 -14.95 -7.83 2.53
CA VAL A 139 -14.93 -8.85 3.61
C VAL A 139 -13.53 -9.44 3.78
N PHE A 140 -12.80 -9.67 2.69
CA PHE A 140 -11.43 -10.16 2.79
C PHE A 140 -10.47 -9.11 3.36
N ASN A 141 -10.62 -7.85 2.95
CA ASN A 141 -9.87 -6.71 3.45
C ASN A 141 -10.04 -6.50 4.96
N LEU A 142 -11.23 -6.77 5.51
CA LEU A 142 -11.49 -6.68 6.94
C LEU A 142 -10.53 -7.54 7.77
N PHE A 143 -10.16 -8.73 7.29
CA PHE A 143 -9.17 -9.57 7.97
C PHE A 143 -7.78 -8.94 7.97
N PHE A 144 -7.39 -8.27 6.88
CA PHE A 144 -6.13 -7.52 6.82
C PHE A 144 -6.16 -6.30 7.74
N LEU A 145 -7.28 -5.59 7.81
CA LEU A 145 -7.48 -4.48 8.75
C LEU A 145 -7.26 -4.95 10.19
N ILE A 146 -7.92 -6.03 10.61
CA ILE A 146 -7.78 -6.58 11.97
C ILE A 146 -6.33 -6.99 12.25
N ALA A 147 -5.68 -7.69 11.32
CA ALA A 147 -4.30 -8.12 11.48
C ALA A 147 -3.31 -6.94 11.50
N SER A 148 -3.60 -5.86 10.78
CA SER A 148 -2.75 -4.66 10.70
C SER A 148 -2.66 -3.88 12.01
N ILE A 149 -3.62 -4.06 12.93
CA ILE A 149 -3.65 -3.37 14.23
C ILE A 149 -2.35 -3.58 15.04
N ARG A 150 -1.69 -4.73 14.84
CA ARG A 150 -0.42 -5.05 15.52
C ARG A 150 0.83 -4.59 14.77
N LEU A 151 0.70 -4.05 13.56
CA LEU A 151 1.83 -3.68 12.71
C LEU A 151 2.22 -2.22 12.92
N ASN A 152 1.46 -1.29 12.38
CA ASN A 152 1.72 0.14 12.50
C ASN A 152 0.44 0.97 12.22
N VAL A 153 0.44 2.24 12.63
CA VAL A 153 -0.70 3.14 12.43
C VAL A 153 -0.95 3.41 10.94
N VAL A 154 0.10 3.48 10.13
CA VAL A 154 -0.03 3.76 8.68
C VAL A 154 -0.77 2.65 7.95
N TYR A 155 -0.46 1.38 8.19
CA TYR A 155 -1.20 0.26 7.61
C TYR A 155 -2.64 0.23 8.11
N ILE A 156 -2.89 0.52 9.39
CA ILE A 156 -4.26 0.63 9.91
C ILE A 156 -5.06 1.68 9.12
N ILE A 157 -4.48 2.87 8.89
CA ILE A 157 -5.13 3.93 8.11
C ILE A 157 -5.38 3.47 6.65
N ILE A 158 -4.40 2.81 6.02
CA ILE A 158 -4.54 2.28 4.66
C ILE A 158 -5.69 1.28 4.58
N PHE A 159 -5.67 0.23 5.41
CA PHE A 159 -6.68 -0.83 5.39
C PHE A 159 -8.06 -0.33 5.80
N LEU A 160 -8.16 0.61 6.74
CA LEU A 160 -9.43 1.21 7.15
C LEU A 160 -10.02 2.06 6.03
N SER A 161 -9.17 2.86 5.37
CA SER A 161 -9.61 3.68 4.23
C SER A 161 -10.02 2.79 3.06
N LEU A 162 -9.31 1.69 2.82
CA LEU A 162 -9.71 0.69 1.81
C LEU A 162 -11.01 -0.02 2.17
N GLU A 163 -11.22 -0.37 3.43
CA GLU A 163 -12.47 -0.99 3.90
C GLU A 163 -13.66 -0.07 3.56
N LEU A 164 -13.55 1.21 3.91
CA LEU A 164 -14.58 2.19 3.62
C LEU A 164 -14.76 2.39 2.10
N CYS A 165 -13.66 2.46 1.34
CA CYS A 165 -13.72 2.53 -0.12
C CYS A 165 -14.51 1.37 -0.72
N LEU A 166 -14.19 0.13 -0.36
CA LEU A 166 -14.82 -1.07 -0.91
C LEU A 166 -16.30 -1.16 -0.51
N ILE A 167 -16.65 -0.79 0.72
CA ILE A 167 -18.05 -0.74 1.18
C ILE A 167 -18.85 0.30 0.39
N PHE A 168 -18.32 1.53 0.24
CA PHE A 168 -19.02 2.59 -0.48
C PHE A 168 -19.10 2.33 -1.98
N ASP A 169 -18.08 1.73 -2.58
CA ASP A 169 -18.11 1.33 -3.99
C ASP A 169 -19.13 0.21 -4.24
N ALA A 170 -19.15 -0.84 -3.40
CA ALA A 170 -20.19 -1.88 -3.48
C ALA A 170 -21.60 -1.29 -3.33
N ALA A 171 -21.81 -0.42 -2.34
CA ALA A 171 -23.08 0.28 -2.15
C ALA A 171 -23.45 1.16 -3.35
N SER A 172 -22.46 1.83 -3.97
CA SER A 172 -22.65 2.61 -5.20
C SER A 172 -23.19 1.72 -6.33
N GLN A 173 -22.62 0.53 -6.53
CA GLN A 173 -23.09 -0.40 -7.57
C GLN A 173 -24.52 -0.88 -7.30
N PHE A 174 -24.84 -1.26 -6.06
CA PHE A 174 -26.22 -1.67 -5.71
C PHE A 174 -27.22 -0.53 -5.91
N LYS A 175 -26.87 0.72 -5.55
CA LYS A 175 -27.73 1.88 -5.80
C LYS A 175 -27.87 2.23 -7.27
N ARG A 176 -26.86 1.91 -8.09
CA ARG A 176 -26.96 2.00 -9.53
C ARG A 176 -27.92 0.96 -10.11
N ALA A 177 -27.92 -0.26 -9.57
CA ALA A 177 -28.89 -1.30 -9.92
C ALA A 177 -30.33 -0.92 -9.54
N ASP A 178 -30.52 -0.25 -8.40
CA ASP A 178 -31.81 0.30 -7.94
C ASP A 178 -32.30 1.50 -8.80
N GLY A 179 -31.51 1.99 -9.75
CA GLY A 179 -31.81 3.18 -10.57
C GLY A 179 -31.58 4.52 -9.86
N MET A 180 -30.99 4.52 -8.66
CA MET A 180 -30.68 5.71 -7.87
C MET A 180 -29.33 6.32 -8.28
N ILE A 181 -29.24 6.86 -9.50
CA ILE A 181 -27.97 7.29 -10.12
C ILE A 181 -27.23 8.37 -9.32
N GLU A 182 -27.93 9.43 -8.90
CA GLU A 182 -27.30 10.53 -8.14
C GLU A 182 -26.70 10.04 -6.81
N LEU A 183 -27.41 9.17 -6.09
CA LEU A 183 -26.92 8.57 -4.86
C LEU A 183 -25.71 7.65 -5.13
N SER A 184 -25.77 6.86 -6.21
CA SER A 184 -24.66 6.00 -6.64
C SER A 184 -23.40 6.83 -6.92
N GLU A 185 -23.50 7.95 -7.64
CA GLU A 185 -22.36 8.83 -7.95
C GLU A 185 -21.76 9.48 -6.70
N ASN A 186 -22.62 9.91 -5.76
CA ASN A 186 -22.17 10.44 -4.48
C ASN A 186 -21.43 9.38 -3.66
N LEU A 187 -21.94 8.15 -3.59
CA LEU A 187 -21.29 7.03 -2.90
C LEU A 187 -19.96 6.66 -3.56
N SER A 188 -19.89 6.65 -4.90
CA SER A 188 -18.64 6.44 -5.64
C SER A 188 -17.62 7.52 -5.32
N THR A 189 -18.04 8.79 -5.25
CA THR A 189 -17.17 9.92 -4.91
C THR A 189 -16.62 9.79 -3.49
N VAL A 190 -17.48 9.40 -2.52
CA VAL A 190 -17.06 9.15 -1.14
C VAL A 190 -16.07 7.98 -1.07
N GLY A 191 -16.35 6.87 -1.78
CA GLY A 191 -15.42 5.75 -1.89
C GLY A 191 -14.07 6.17 -2.48
N GLY A 192 -14.09 6.95 -3.56
CA GLY A 192 -12.92 7.54 -4.18
C GLY A 192 -12.12 8.43 -3.24
N ALA A 193 -12.76 9.20 -2.36
CA ALA A 193 -12.06 10.02 -1.38
C ALA A 193 -11.29 9.17 -0.35
N PHE A 194 -11.86 8.05 0.10
CA PHE A 194 -11.15 7.11 0.98
C PHE A 194 -10.01 6.39 0.25
N ALA A 195 -10.21 5.97 -1.01
CA ALA A 195 -9.12 5.44 -1.85
C ALA A 195 -7.99 6.45 -2.03
N PHE A 196 -8.31 7.72 -2.22
CA PHE A 196 -7.33 8.80 -2.30
C PHE A 196 -6.48 8.86 -1.02
N VAL A 197 -7.12 8.89 0.16
CA VAL A 197 -6.40 8.88 1.44
C VAL A 197 -5.49 7.66 1.56
N ALA A 198 -6.01 6.46 1.26
CA ALA A 198 -5.23 5.22 1.28
C ALA A 198 -4.00 5.29 0.35
N SER A 199 -4.15 5.88 -0.83
CA SER A 199 -3.06 6.02 -1.80
C SER A 199 -1.95 6.97 -1.33
N ILE A 200 -2.29 8.08 -0.68
CA ILE A 200 -1.32 9.02 -0.13
C ILE A 200 -0.50 8.35 0.99
N PHE A 201 -1.16 7.61 1.88
CA PHE A 201 -0.45 6.81 2.89
C PHE A 201 0.33 5.65 2.25
N GLY A 202 -0.14 5.09 1.14
CA GLY A 202 0.62 4.15 0.32
C GLY A 202 1.94 4.75 -0.17
N TYR A 203 1.92 5.96 -0.75
CA TYR A 203 3.15 6.66 -1.14
C TYR A 203 4.04 7.02 0.05
N TYR A 204 3.45 7.34 1.20
CA TYR A 204 4.22 7.52 2.44
C TYR A 204 4.99 6.24 2.82
N THR A 205 4.40 5.05 2.60
CA THR A 205 5.12 3.79 2.82
C THR A 205 6.27 3.57 1.85
N VAL A 206 6.11 3.96 0.58
CA VAL A 206 7.19 3.92 -0.42
C VAL A 206 8.35 4.80 0.03
N LEU A 207 8.04 6.03 0.43
CA LEU A 207 9.04 6.97 0.93
C LEU A 207 9.79 6.39 2.14
N HIS A 208 9.07 5.82 3.11
CA HIS A 208 9.68 5.20 4.28
C HIS A 208 10.69 4.11 3.90
N TYR A 209 10.31 3.16 3.04
CA TYR A 209 11.20 2.06 2.66
C TYR A 209 12.42 2.55 1.87
N LEU A 210 12.22 3.50 0.95
CA LEU A 210 13.34 4.07 0.19
C LEU A 210 14.27 4.89 1.09
N CYS A 211 13.75 5.69 2.03
CA CYS A 211 14.56 6.46 2.97
C CYS A 211 15.37 5.54 3.91
N GLN A 212 14.83 4.40 4.33
CA GLN A 212 15.57 3.43 5.14
C GLN A 212 16.82 2.89 4.45
N GLU A 213 16.78 2.72 3.13
CA GLU A 213 17.92 2.19 2.37
C GLU A 213 18.86 3.29 1.88
N SER A 214 18.32 4.45 1.48
CA SER A 214 19.10 5.50 0.81
C SER A 214 19.52 6.66 1.71
N LEU A 215 18.74 7.00 2.74
CA LEU A 215 18.95 8.21 3.55
C LEU A 215 19.39 7.87 4.99
N PRO A 216 20.01 8.84 5.71
CA PRO A 216 20.43 8.64 7.10
C PRO A 216 19.30 8.77 8.12
N PHE A 217 18.08 9.17 7.72
CA PHE A 217 16.93 9.31 8.61
C PHE A 217 15.77 8.44 8.12
N THR A 218 14.97 7.96 9.06
CA THR A 218 13.80 7.12 8.79
C THR A 218 12.52 7.85 9.14
N VAL A 219 11.56 7.81 8.23
CA VAL A 219 10.23 8.35 8.45
C VAL A 219 9.46 7.44 9.42
N VAL A 220 8.68 7.99 10.36
CA VAL A 220 8.05 7.20 11.43
C VAL A 220 6.71 6.62 11.00
N MET A 221 6.53 5.30 11.14
CA MET A 221 5.29 4.60 10.77
C MET A 221 4.26 4.49 11.90
N GLY A 222 4.62 4.86 13.13
CA GLY A 222 3.78 4.71 14.31
C GLY A 222 3.62 3.25 14.73
N ASP A 223 4.64 2.69 15.39
CA ASP A 223 4.64 1.30 15.87
C ASP A 223 3.58 1.09 16.97
N THR A 224 2.61 0.22 16.70
CA THR A 224 1.50 -0.11 17.61
C THR A 224 1.77 -1.35 18.45
N SER A 225 2.83 -2.12 18.16
CA SER A 225 3.17 -3.36 18.88
C SER A 225 3.36 -3.16 20.39
N ARG A 226 3.87 -1.97 20.78
CA ARG A 226 4.11 -1.56 22.18
C ARG A 226 2.86 -1.64 23.08
N PHE A 227 1.66 -1.48 22.52
CA PHE A 227 0.42 -1.59 23.28
C PHE A 227 0.04 -3.05 23.59
N PHE A 228 0.49 -4.00 22.77
CA PHE A 228 0.20 -5.43 22.92
C PHE A 228 1.25 -6.15 23.77
N ASP A 229 2.52 -5.78 23.64
CA ASP A 229 3.60 -6.38 24.45
C ASP A 229 3.45 -6.11 25.95
N ARG A 230 2.83 -4.97 26.30
CA ARG A 230 2.54 -4.62 27.70
C ARG A 230 1.53 -5.56 28.37
N ARG A 231 0.75 -6.30 27.57
CA ARG A 231 -0.26 -7.28 28.05
C ARG A 231 0.27 -8.71 28.07
N ALA A 232 1.37 -9.00 27.35
CA ALA A 232 2.03 -10.30 27.34
C ALA A 232 2.99 -10.50 28.53
N ARG A 233 3.40 -9.43 29.21
CA ARG A 233 4.10 -9.51 30.51
C ARG A 233 3.09 -9.72 31.64
N GLY A 234 2.53 -10.93 31.73
CA GLY A 234 1.97 -11.44 33.00
C GLY A 234 3.06 -11.53 34.07
N PRO A 235 2.72 -11.51 35.37
CA PRO A 235 3.69 -11.41 36.45
C PRO A 235 4.73 -12.52 36.31
N SER A 236 6.01 -12.13 36.24
CA SER A 236 7.12 -13.06 36.31
C SER A 236 6.96 -13.88 37.59
N THR A 237 6.58 -15.14 37.47
CA THR A 237 6.80 -16.12 38.53
C THR A 237 8.31 -16.17 38.73
N SER A 238 8.79 -15.45 39.72
CA SER A 238 10.11 -15.66 40.29
C SER A 238 10.12 -17.10 40.81
N VAL A 239 10.67 -18.00 40.01
CA VAL A 239 11.14 -19.28 40.53
C VAL A 239 12.23 -18.90 41.52
N LYS A 240 11.86 -18.88 42.81
CA LYS A 240 12.82 -18.86 43.90
C LYS A 240 13.63 -20.14 43.73
N GLU A 241 14.88 -19.95 43.34
CA GLU A 241 15.95 -20.90 43.56
C GLU A 241 15.96 -21.20 45.06
N SER A 242 15.40 -22.34 45.46
CA SER A 242 15.53 -22.85 46.81
C SER A 242 16.85 -23.59 46.89
N ASP A 243 17.89 -22.84 47.24
CA ASP A 243 18.92 -23.37 48.13
C ASP A 243 18.21 -23.87 49.40
N ASP A 244 18.17 -25.19 49.60
CA ASP A 244 18.17 -25.85 50.92
C ASP A 244 18.28 -27.38 50.74
N LEU A 245 19.52 -27.87 50.90
CA LEU A 245 19.94 -29.03 51.71
C LEU A 245 19.07 -30.30 51.70
N VAL A 246 19.57 -31.38 51.07
CA VAL A 246 20.12 -32.62 51.71
C VAL A 246 21.12 -33.27 50.76
#